data_AF-A0AAU6X623-F1
#
_entry.id   AF-A0AAU6X623-F1
#
_cell.length_a   1.000
_cell.length_b   1.000
_cell.length_c   1.000
_cell.angle_alpha   90.00
_cell.angle_beta   90.00
_cell.angle_gamma   90.00
#
_symmetry.space_group_name_H-M   'P 1'
#
loop_
_entity.id
_entity.type
_entity.pdbx_description
1 polymer ?
#
loop_
_entity_poly.entity_id
_entity_poly.type
_entity_poly.pdbx_seq_one_letter_code
_entity_poly.pdbx_strand_id
1 'polypeptide(L)'
;MAEKQPDNLFGVIERNIRIRTKAMGMTLAELSKQIEMTEAGFYKMLATDSIKVKTLKKISEVLQIPLPAFLNNQLAEAGNSYQMAGDNLQLAEPSVSYSNEGDILKKQIKQLKSQLKDKEKIIELLTKKTEGKN
;
A
#
# COMPACT_ATOMS: atom_id res chain seq x y z
N MET A 1 -8.74 17.45 -11.24
CA MET A 1 -7.40 17.52 -10.63
C MET A 1 -7.01 16.08 -10.30
N ALA A 2 -5.95 15.55 -10.92
CA ALA A 2 -5.51 14.19 -10.66
C ALA A 2 -4.77 14.16 -9.30
N GLU A 3 -5.30 13.43 -8.31
CA GLU A 3 -4.57 13.15 -7.08
C GLU A 3 -3.34 12.31 -7.45
N LYS A 4 -2.14 12.85 -7.20
CA LYS A 4 -0.90 12.07 -7.31
C LYS A 4 -1.02 10.85 -6.40
N GLN A 5 -0.62 9.68 -6.90
CA GLN A 5 -0.51 8.50 -6.05
C GLN A 5 0.51 8.80 -4.93
N PRO A 6 0.20 8.46 -3.67
CA PRO A 6 1.15 8.62 -2.59
C PRO A 6 2.31 7.64 -2.76
N ASP A 7 3.53 8.17 -2.84
CA ASP A 7 4.76 7.39 -3.02
C ASP A 7 5.22 6.70 -1.72
N ASN A 8 4.55 6.98 -0.58
CA ASN A 8 4.92 6.46 0.73
C ASN A 8 3.69 5.98 1.54
N LEU A 9 3.96 5.19 2.60
CA LEU A 9 2.92 4.59 3.45
C LEU A 9 2.02 5.64 4.11
N PHE A 10 2.59 6.74 4.58
CA PHE A 10 1.85 7.79 5.28
C PHE A 10 0.87 8.49 4.35
N GLY A 11 1.25 8.75 3.11
CA GLY A 11 0.36 9.27 2.07
C GLY A 11 -0.78 8.30 1.74
N VAL A 12 -0.54 6.98 1.76
CA VAL A 12 -1.62 5.98 1.61
C VAL A 12 -2.61 6.07 2.77
N ILE A 13 -2.11 6.13 4.01
CA ILE A 13 -2.93 6.27 5.21
C ILE A 13 -3.74 7.57 5.16
N GLU A 14 -3.09 8.71 4.86
CA GLU A 14 -3.75 10.00 4.76
C GLU A 14 -4.84 10.00 3.69
N ARG A 15 -4.54 9.48 2.49
CA ARG A 15 -5.51 9.36 1.40
C ARG A 15 -6.71 8.53 1.84
N ASN A 16 -6.47 7.38 2.47
CA ASN A 16 -7.54 6.49 2.94
C ASN A 16 -8.40 7.15 4.05
N ILE A 17 -7.79 7.91 4.96
CA ILE A 17 -8.52 8.74 5.94
C ILE A 17 -9.41 9.74 5.21
N ARG A 18 -8.87 10.50 4.26
CA ARG A 18 -9.62 11.54 3.52
C ARG A 18 -10.79 10.95 2.73
N ILE A 19 -10.55 9.87 2.00
CA ILE A 19 -11.59 9.17 1.23
C ILE A 19 -12.73 8.73 2.16
N ARG A 20 -12.40 8.07 3.27
CA ARG A 20 -13.42 7.53 4.18
C ARG A 20 -14.17 8.62 4.93
N THR A 21 -13.47 9.66 5.37
CA THR A 21 -14.08 10.82 6.06
C THR A 21 -15.07 11.52 5.12
N LYS A 22 -14.70 11.71 3.84
CA LYS A 22 -15.59 12.26 2.81
C LYS A 22 -16.79 11.35 2.53
N ALA A 23 -16.60 10.04 2.46
CA ALA A 23 -17.68 9.08 2.26
C ALA A 23 -18.70 9.07 3.41
N MET A 24 -18.29 9.42 4.63
CA MET A 24 -19.16 9.58 5.79
C MET A 24 -19.81 10.96 5.91
N GLY A 25 -19.57 11.87 4.95
CA GLY A 25 -20.08 13.24 5.02
C GLY A 25 -19.48 14.07 6.15
N MET A 26 -18.31 13.66 6.66
CA MET A 26 -17.61 14.31 7.76
C MET A 26 -16.46 15.17 7.21
N THR A 27 -16.10 16.21 7.94
CA THR A 27 -14.88 17.01 7.72
C THR A 27 -13.70 16.48 8.54
N LEU A 28 -12.47 16.76 8.12
CA LEU A 28 -11.28 16.41 8.92
C LEU A 28 -11.25 17.14 10.27
N ALA A 29 -11.86 18.33 10.33
CA ALA A 29 -12.04 19.09 11.56
C ALA A 29 -12.89 18.32 12.57
N GLU A 30 -14.04 17.80 12.14
CA GLU A 30 -14.91 16.96 12.97
C GLU A 30 -14.22 15.67 13.39
N LEU A 31 -13.51 15.01 12.47
CA LEU A 31 -12.73 13.81 12.80
C LEU A 31 -11.71 14.08 13.92
N SER A 32 -10.98 15.21 13.84
CA SER A 32 -10.00 15.58 14.87
C SER A 32 -10.63 15.72 16.26
N LYS A 33 -11.83 16.31 16.33
CA LYS A 33 -12.60 16.44 17.58
C LYS A 33 -13.03 15.08 18.12
N GLN A 34 -13.51 14.18 17.26
CA GLN A 34 -13.96 12.84 17.68
C GLN A 34 -12.82 11.95 18.19
N ILE A 35 -11.59 12.14 17.71
CA ILE A 35 -10.42 11.41 18.22
C ILE A 35 -9.72 12.12 19.39
N GLU A 36 -10.31 13.20 19.91
CA GLU A 36 -9.81 14.02 21.01
C GLU A 36 -8.45 14.67 20.71
N MET A 37 -8.29 15.20 19.49
CA MET A 37 -7.10 15.95 19.08
C MET A 37 -7.49 17.34 18.56
N THR A 38 -6.60 18.32 18.76
CA THR A 38 -6.81 19.65 18.17
C THR A 38 -6.68 19.58 16.65
N GLU A 39 -7.41 20.43 15.92
CA GLU A 39 -7.29 20.52 14.46
C GLU A 39 -5.84 20.79 14.02
N ALA A 40 -5.18 21.75 14.67
CA ALA A 40 -3.77 22.06 14.42
C ALA A 40 -2.86 20.85 14.65
N GLY A 41 -3.11 20.07 15.71
CA GLY A 41 -2.38 18.83 15.99
C GLY A 41 -2.62 17.77 14.92
N PHE A 42 -3.86 17.62 14.44
CA PHE A 42 -4.23 16.69 13.39
C PHE A 42 -3.56 17.02 12.06
N TYR A 43 -3.62 18.27 11.61
CA TYR A 43 -2.98 18.68 10.36
C TYR A 43 -1.45 18.55 10.45
N LYS A 44 -0.85 18.88 11.59
CA LYS A 44 0.58 18.69 11.82
C LYS A 44 0.99 17.22 11.78
N MET A 45 0.19 16.34 12.38
CA MET A 45 0.40 14.90 12.38
C MET A 45 0.45 14.33 10.95
N LEU A 46 -0.47 14.77 10.09
CA LEU A 46 -0.49 14.40 8.67
C LEU A 46 0.71 14.99 7.92
N ALA A 47 0.99 16.28 8.10
CA ALA A 47 2.07 16.96 7.38
C ALA A 47 3.49 16.48 7.75
N THR A 48 3.65 15.88 8.93
CA THR A 48 4.95 15.40 9.44
C THR A 48 5.14 13.89 9.28
N ASP A 49 4.23 13.20 8.59
CA ASP A 49 4.27 11.74 8.42
C ASP A 49 4.45 11.00 9.76
N SER A 50 3.81 11.50 10.82
CA SER A 50 4.01 10.98 12.18
C SER A 50 2.67 10.64 12.81
N ILE A 51 2.25 9.38 12.70
CA ILE A 51 1.00 8.89 13.29
C ILE A 51 1.29 7.94 14.45
N LYS A 52 0.69 8.19 15.62
CA LYS A 52 0.73 7.25 16.73
C LYS A 52 -0.29 6.14 16.48
N VAL A 53 0.09 4.89 16.76
CA VAL A 53 -0.81 3.72 16.62
C VAL A 53 -2.09 3.89 17.42
N LYS A 54 -2.01 4.46 18.64
CA LYS A 54 -3.20 4.78 19.46
C LYS A 54 -4.15 5.75 18.76
N THR A 55 -3.61 6.75 18.05
CA THR A 55 -4.42 7.70 17.28
C THR A 55 -5.03 7.03 16.05
N LEU A 56 -4.26 6.21 15.33
CA LEU A 56 -4.78 5.45 14.20
C LEU A 56 -5.91 4.48 14.61
N LYS A 57 -5.81 3.88 15.80
CA LYS A 57 -6.89 3.07 16.39
C LYS A 57 -8.16 3.90 16.62
N LYS A 58 -8.05 5.08 17.21
CA LYS A 58 -9.22 5.98 17.38
C LYS A 58 -9.85 6.36 16.05
N ILE A 59 -9.02 6.65 15.04
CA ILE A 59 -9.49 6.97 13.68
C ILE A 59 -10.23 5.76 13.07
N SER A 60 -9.70 4.55 13.26
CA SER A 60 -10.35 3.29 12.82
C SER A 60 -11.72 3.09 13.46
N GLU A 61 -11.86 3.37 14.76
CA GLU A 61 -13.13 3.29 15.49
C GLU A 61 -14.15 4.32 14.97
N VAL A 62 -13.74 5.57 14.82
CA VAL A 62 -14.62 6.66 14.31
C VAL A 62 -15.04 6.41 12.86
N LEU A 63 -14.11 6.02 11.99
CA LEU A 63 -14.37 5.81 10.57
C LEU A 63 -14.98 4.43 10.25
N GLN A 64 -15.16 3.60 11.28
CA GLN A 64 -15.70 2.23 11.18
C GLN A 64 -15.03 1.41 10.09
N ILE A 65 -13.70 1.43 10.06
CA ILE A 65 -12.90 0.64 9.12
C ILE A 65 -11.76 -0.08 9.86
N PRO A 66 -11.44 -1.32 9.49
CA PRO A 66 -10.40 -2.09 10.17
C PRO A 66 -9.01 -1.50 9.90
N LEU A 67 -8.10 -1.58 10.88
CA LEU A 67 -6.74 -1.01 10.77
C LEU A 67 -5.98 -1.40 9.48
N PRO A 68 -6.01 -2.67 8.99
CA PRO A 68 -5.34 -3.04 7.75
C PRO A 68 -5.84 -2.28 6.51
N ALA A 69 -7.08 -1.79 6.52
CA ALA A 69 -7.64 -1.04 5.39
C ALA A 69 -6.89 0.28 5.13
N PHE A 70 -6.32 0.91 6.17
CA PHE A 70 -5.54 2.13 6.00
C PHE A 70 -4.23 1.91 5.23
N LEU A 71 -3.73 0.68 5.20
CA LEU A 71 -2.47 0.32 4.53
C LEU A 71 -2.69 -0.16 3.09
N ASN A 72 -3.94 -0.36 2.67
CA ASN A 72 -4.26 -0.86 1.34
C ASN A 72 -4.27 0.27 0.31
N ASN A 73 -3.53 0.10 -0.78
CA ASN A 73 -3.44 1.09 -1.85
C ASN A 73 -4.69 1.11 -2.76
N GLN A 74 -5.57 0.10 -2.67
CA GLN A 74 -6.75 -0.07 -3.51
C GLN A 74 -8.06 0.42 -2.89
N LEU A 75 -8.04 1.03 -1.70
CA LEU A 75 -9.26 1.45 -1.01
C LEU A 75 -10.10 2.47 -1.81
N ALA A 76 -9.48 3.18 -2.75
CA ALA A 76 -10.16 4.13 -3.65
C ALA A 76 -11.08 3.45 -4.69
N GLU A 77 -10.90 2.16 -4.98
CA GLU A 77 -11.71 1.41 -5.94
C GLU A 77 -12.86 0.64 -5.27
N ALA A 78 -12.74 0.37 -3.96
CA ALA A 78 -13.77 -0.29 -3.17
C ALA A 78 -14.82 0.72 -2.69
N GLY A 79 -15.60 1.25 -3.65
CA GLY A 79 -16.84 1.93 -3.34
C GLY A 79 -17.79 1.01 -2.57
N ASN A 80 -18.15 1.39 -1.35
CA ASN A 80 -19.27 0.85 -0.59
C ASN A 80 -19.30 -0.66 -0.32
N SER A 81 -18.56 -1.15 0.68
CA SER A 81 -19.03 -2.24 1.56
C SER A 81 -18.00 -2.61 2.63
N TYR A 82 -17.86 -1.79 3.67
CA TYR A 82 -17.58 -2.32 5.01
C TYR A 82 -18.88 -2.22 5.78
N GLN A 83 -19.87 -3.02 5.38
CA GLN A 83 -21.05 -3.24 6.20
C GLN A 83 -20.61 -4.09 7.38
N MET A 84 -20.79 -3.56 8.59
CA MET A 84 -20.68 -4.32 9.83
C MET A 84 -21.83 -5.34 9.84
N ALA A 85 -21.63 -6.47 9.15
CA ALA A 85 -22.49 -7.63 9.30
C ALA A 85 -22.11 -8.31 10.62
N GLY A 86 -23.07 -8.35 11.53
CA GLY A 86 -22.92 -8.97 12.85
C GLY A 86 -22.47 -10.43 12.77
N ASP A 87 -21.68 -10.80 13.77
CA ASP A 87 -21.66 -12.11 14.39
C ASP A 87 -21.70 -13.33 13.44
N ASN A 88 -20.72 -13.41 12.55
CA ASN A 88 -20.05 -14.65 12.14
C ASN A 88 -18.91 -14.30 11.18
N LEU A 89 -17.77 -13.88 11.75
CA LEU A 89 -16.49 -13.94 11.02
C LEU A 89 -16.04 -15.41 10.99
N GLN A 90 -16.67 -16.19 10.12
CA GLN A 90 -15.96 -17.31 9.52
C GLN A 90 -14.93 -16.65 8.60
N LEU A 91 -13.75 -16.40 9.17
CA LEU A 91 -12.53 -16.12 8.43
C LEU A 91 -12.34 -17.32 7.51
N ALA A 92 -12.91 -17.26 6.31
CA ALA A 92 -12.38 -18.02 5.19
C ALA A 92 -10.94 -17.53 5.10
N GLU A 93 -10.02 -18.33 5.63
CA GLU A 93 -8.59 -18.05 5.50
C GLU A 93 -8.37 -17.83 4.01
N PRO A 94 -8.06 -16.59 3.59
CA PRO A 94 -7.48 -16.48 2.28
C PRO A 94 -6.17 -17.24 2.46
N SER A 95 -5.97 -18.29 1.68
CA SER A 95 -4.65 -18.85 1.44
C SER A 95 -3.83 -17.76 0.75
N VAL A 96 -3.52 -16.70 1.48
CA VAL A 96 -2.57 -15.68 1.11
C VAL A 96 -1.27 -16.44 1.18
N SER A 97 -0.85 -16.95 0.03
CA SER A 97 0.54 -17.28 -0.16
C SER A 97 1.26 -15.95 -0.01
N TYR A 98 1.68 -15.63 1.21
CA TYR A 98 2.56 -14.52 1.52
C TYR A 98 3.78 -14.75 0.64
N SER A 99 3.78 -14.11 -0.52
CA SER A 99 4.95 -14.04 -1.36
C SER A 99 5.86 -13.11 -0.58
N ASN A 100 6.58 -13.69 0.39
CA ASN A 100 7.57 -12.98 1.16
C ASN A 100 8.42 -12.22 0.16
N GLU A 101 8.73 -10.97 0.43
CA GLU A 101 9.54 -10.13 -0.45
C GLU A 101 10.81 -10.86 -0.92
N GLY A 102 11.36 -11.73 -0.07
CA GLY A 102 12.44 -12.66 -0.40
C GLY A 102 12.15 -13.64 -1.56
N ASP A 103 10.94 -14.13 -1.73
CA ASP A 103 10.57 -15.04 -2.83
C ASP A 103 10.36 -14.29 -4.15
N ILE A 104 9.87 -13.05 -4.08
CA ILE A 104 9.81 -12.16 -5.24
C ILE A 104 11.23 -11.80 -5.69
N LEU A 105 12.09 -11.40 -4.75
CA LEU A 105 13.49 -11.09 -5.00
C LEU A 105 14.26 -12.31 -5.54
N LYS A 106 14.02 -13.52 -4.99
CA LYS A 106 14.62 -14.76 -5.53
C LYS A 106 14.19 -15.04 -6.97
N LYS A 107 12.92 -14.84 -7.30
CA LYS A 107 12.43 -15.00 -8.68
C LYS A 107 13.09 -13.99 -9.63
N GLN A 108 13.21 -12.73 -9.20
CA GLN A 108 13.91 -11.69 -9.97
C GLN A 108 15.39 -12.01 -10.17
N ILE A 109 16.10 -12.44 -9.12
CA ILE A 109 17.51 -12.86 -9.22
C ILE A 109 17.66 -14.03 -10.20
N LYS A 110 16.76 -15.02 -10.16
CA LYS A 110 16.79 -16.16 -11.07
C LYS A 110 16.61 -15.71 -12.52
N GLN A 111 15.65 -14.82 -12.77
CA GLN A 111 15.39 -14.29 -14.10
C GLN A 111 16.57 -13.47 -14.63
N LEU A 112 17.14 -12.59 -13.81
CA LEU A 112 18.31 -11.78 -14.17
C LEU A 112 19.54 -12.64 -14.47
N LYS A 113 19.78 -13.71 -13.69
CA LYS A 113 20.86 -14.66 -13.96
C LYS A 113 20.69 -15.39 -15.29
N SER A 114 19.46 -15.78 -15.64
CA SER A 114 19.19 -16.40 -16.94
C SER A 114 19.50 -15.43 -18.08
N GLN A 115 19.05 -14.18 -17.95
CA GLN A 115 19.29 -13.15 -18.96
C GLN A 115 20.77 -12.83 -19.14
N LEU A 116 21.55 -12.81 -18.05
CA LEU A 116 23.01 -12.63 -18.12
C LEU A 116 23.66 -13.77 -18.90
N LYS A 117 23.30 -15.02 -18.58
CA LYS A 117 23.84 -16.20 -19.28
C LYS A 117 23.53 -16.18 -20.78
N ASP A 118 22.32 -15.81 -21.15
CA ASP A 118 21.93 -15.71 -22.56
C ASP A 118 22.72 -14.61 -23.28
N LYS A 119 22.92 -13.45 -22.62
CA LYS A 119 23.74 -12.35 -23.15
C LYS A 119 25.21 -12.75 -23.31
N GLU A 120 25.79 -13.46 -22.33
CA GLU A 120 27.16 -13.98 -22.42
C GLU A 120 27.32 -14.95 -23.58
N LYS A 121 26.35 -15.85 -23.79
CA LYS A 121 26.36 -16.77 -24.93
C LYS A 121 26.23 -16.06 -26.27
N ILE A 122 25.40 -15.01 -26.34
CA ILE A 122 25.29 -14.17 -27.54
C ILE A 122 26.62 -13.48 -27.83
N ILE A 123 27.27 -12.93 -26.80
CA ILE A 123 28.60 -12.32 -26.95
C ILE A 123 29.58 -13.36 -27.49
N GLU A 124 29.68 -14.54 -26.88
CA GLU A 124 30.58 -15.61 -27.34
C GLU A 124 30.36 -15.98 -28.82
N LEU A 125 29.10 -16.12 -29.24
CA LEU A 125 28.75 -16.41 -30.63
C LEU A 125 29.13 -15.28 -31.58
N LEU A 126 28.97 -14.02 -31.15
CA LEU A 126 29.36 -12.86 -31.93
C LEU A 126 30.89 -12.74 -32.02
N THR A 127 31.62 -12.98 -30.92
CA THR A 127 33.09 -12.93 -30.88
C THR A 127 33.71 -13.99 -31.78
N LYS A 128 33.21 -15.24 -31.73
CA LYS A 128 33.66 -16.32 -32.63
C LYS A 128 33.33 -16.04 -34.10
N LYS A 129 32.21 -15.37 -34.39
CA LYS A 129 31.82 -14.98 -35.75
C LYS A 129 32.70 -13.86 -36.32
N THR A 130 33.23 -12.98 -35.46
CA THR A 130 34.21 -11.97 -35.87
C THR A 130 35.61 -12.55 -36.07
N GLU A 131 36.00 -13.59 -35.34
CA GLU A 131 37.31 -14.25 -35.50
C GLU A 131 37.38 -15.19 -36.72
N GLY A 132 36.27 -15.79 -37.14
CA GLY A 132 36.19 -16.64 -38.33
C GLY A 132 36.04 -15.90 -39.67
N LYS A 133 36.30 -14.59 -39.70
CA LYS A 133 36.18 -13.73 -40.91
C LYS A 133 37.49 -13.06 -41.35
N ASN A 134 38.63 -13.47 -40.80
CA ASN A 134 39.96 -13.12 -41.29
C ASN A 134 40.59 -14.30 -42.02
#